data_AF-A0A655C5C6-F1
#
_entry.id   AF-A0A655C5C6-F1
#
_cell.length_a   1.000
_cell.length_b   1.000
_cell.length_c   1.000
_cell.angle_alpha   90.00
_cell.angle_beta   90.00
_cell.angle_gamma   90.00
#
_symmetry.space_group_name_H-M   'P 1'
#
loop_
_entity.id
_entity.type
_entity.pdbx_description
1 polymer ?
#
loop_
_entity_poly.entity_id
_entity_poly.type
_entity_poly.pdbx_seq_one_letter_code
_entity_poly.pdbx_strand_id
1 'polypeptide(L)' 'MLSADGGLDAALTLRAAYQVGGRTWLRAGAGIIEESEPEREFEETCEKLSTLTPYLVARQ' A
#
# COMPACT_ATOMS: atom_id res chain seq x y z
N MET A 1 -11.37 -11.01 -9.12
CA MET A 1 -12.64 -11.28 -9.83
C MET A 1 -12.63 -12.72 -10.31
N LEU A 2 -13.64 -13.49 -9.93
CA LEU A 2 -13.87 -14.83 -10.50
C LEU A 2 -14.85 -14.68 -11.66
N SER A 3 -14.53 -15.27 -12.79
CA SER A 3 -15.37 -15.29 -13.99
C SER A 3 -16.18 -16.58 -14.06
N ALA A 4 -17.34 -16.54 -14.74
CA ALA A 4 -18.25 -17.68 -14.84
C ALA A 4 -17.66 -18.89 -15.61
N ASP A 5 -16.63 -18.66 -16.42
CA ASP A 5 -15.86 -19.67 -17.14
C ASP A 5 -14.72 -20.28 -16.32
N GLY A 6 -14.57 -19.88 -15.05
CA GLY A 6 -13.53 -20.37 -14.14
C GLY A 6 -12.25 -19.53 -14.12
N GLY A 7 -12.18 -18.43 -14.86
CA GLY A 7 -11.06 -17.49 -14.77
C GLY A 7 -10.96 -16.81 -13.40
N LEU A 8 -9.73 -16.55 -12.94
CA LEU A 8 -9.45 -15.75 -11.74
C LEU A 8 -8.50 -14.60 -12.07
N ASP A 9 -8.94 -13.38 -11.78
CA ASP A 9 -8.09 -12.19 -11.71
C ASP A 9 -7.89 -11.79 -10.25
N ALA A 10 -6.65 -11.72 -9.78
CA ALA A 10 -6.34 -11.32 -8.41
C ALA A 10 -5.14 -10.37 -8.42
N ALA A 11 -5.35 -9.20 -7.81
CA ALA A 11 -4.29 -8.22 -7.61
C ALA A 11 -3.65 -8.41 -6.22
N LEU A 12 -2.33 -8.34 -6.16
CA LEU A 12 -1.63 -8.15 -4.89
C LEU A 12 -2.04 -6.80 -4.30
N THR A 13 -2.63 -6.80 -3.11
CA THR A 13 -3.12 -5.58 -2.46
C THR A 13 -1.96 -4.79 -1.85
N LEU A 14 -1.27 -4.01 -2.67
CA LEU A 14 -0.28 -3.02 -2.26
C LEU A 14 -0.79 -1.62 -2.55
N ARG A 15 -0.24 -0.62 -1.86
CA ARG A 15 -0.62 0.80 -2.01
C ARG A 15 -2.15 0.95 -1.94
N ALA A 16 -2.71 0.50 -0.82
CA ALA A 16 -4.15 0.52 -0.57
C ALA A 16 -4.49 1.38 0.65
N ALA A 17 -5.69 1.98 0.62
CA ALA A 17 -6.30 2.66 1.75
C ALA A 17 -7.49 1.85 2.26
N TYR A 18 -7.61 1.71 3.58
CA TYR A 18 -8.72 1.02 4.23
C TYR A 18 -9.47 2.01 5.10
N GLN A 19 -10.79 2.10 4.94
CA GLN A 19 -11.63 2.99 5.74
C GLN A 19 -12.51 2.18 6.68
N VAL A 20 -12.40 2.43 7.98
CA VAL A 20 -13.21 1.77 9.02
C VAL A 20 -13.49 2.74 10.15
N GLY A 21 -14.75 2.82 10.59
CA GLY A 21 -15.15 3.68 11.71
C GLY A 21 -14.79 5.14 11.52
N GLY A 22 -14.89 5.67 10.30
CA GLY A 22 -14.54 7.06 9.98
C GLY A 22 -13.03 7.36 9.94
N ARG A 23 -12.17 6.35 10.08
CA ARG A 23 -10.71 6.48 9.99
C ARG A 23 -10.18 5.83 8.72
N THR A 24 -9.17 6.45 8.12
CA THR A 24 -8.46 5.91 6.96
C THR A 24 -7.09 5.41 7.38
N TRP A 25 -6.76 4.18 6.98
CA TRP A 25 -5.51 3.50 7.27
C TRP A 25 -4.76 3.24 5.97
N LEU A 26 -3.46 3.52 5.98
CA LEU A 26 -2.55 3.17 4.90
C LEU A 26 -1.60 2.07 5.36
N ARG A 27 -1.19 1.21 4.43
CA ARG A 27 -0.19 0.18 4.70
C ARG A 27 0.83 0.10 3.57
N ALA A 28 2.09 0.14 3.96
CA ALA A 28 3.23 -0.22 3.13
C ALA A 28 4.18 -1.09 3.95
N GLY A 29 5.09 -1.75 3.26
CA GLY A 29 6.16 -2.54 3.86
C GLY A 29 7.31 -2.64 2.87
N ALA A 30 8.46 -3.06 3.38
CA ALA A 30 9.67 -3.30 2.60
C ALA A 30 10.12 -4.75 2.82
N GLY A 31 10.76 -5.32 1.80
CA GLY A 31 11.32 -6.67 1.88
C GLY A 31 12.72 -6.57 2.46
N ILE A 32 13.01 -7.34 3.51
CA ILE A 32 14.30 -7.27 4.20
C ILE A 32 15.20 -8.41 3.72
N ILE A 33 16.44 -8.08 3.37
CA ILE A 33 17.52 -9.01 3.06
C ILE A 33 18.75 -8.73 3.94
N GLU A 34 19.81 -9.52 3.79
CA GLU A 34 21.02 -9.40 4.62
C GLU A 34 21.68 -8.02 4.52
N GLU A 35 21.64 -7.42 3.32
CA GLU A 35 22.25 -6.13 3.01
C GLU A 35 21.31 -4.93 3.24
N SER A 36 20.11 -5.15 3.79
CA SER A 36 19.16 -4.06 4.05
C SER A 36 19.67 -3.10 5.13
N GLU A 37 19.54 -1.80 4.86
CA GLU A 37 19.79 -0.73 5.83
C GLU A 37 18.44 -0.25 6.41
N PRO A 38 18.22 -0.31 7.74
CA PRO A 38 16.93 0.04 8.35
C PRO A 38 16.37 1.41 7.92
N GLU A 39 17.24 2.41 7.79
CA GLU A 39 16.89 3.76 7.38
C GLU A 39 16.38 3.80 5.94
N ARG A 40 17.01 3.04 5.02
CA ARG A 40 16.59 2.98 3.62
C ARG A 40 15.27 2.25 3.46
N GLU A 41 15.07 1.16 4.18
CA GLU A 41 13.82 0.40 4.14
C GLU A 41 12.65 1.22 4.69
N PHE A 42 12.90 2.02 5.74
CA PHE A 42 11.92 2.98 6.23
C PHE A 42 11.57 4.03 5.19
N GLU A 43 12.57 4.64 4.53
CA GLU A 43 12.35 5.61 3.46
C GLU A 43 11.52 5.00 2.31
N GLU A 44 11.83 3.78 1.89
CA GLU A 44 11.06 3.05 0.87
C GLU A 44 9.58 2.89 1.28
N THR A 45 9.29 2.59 2.55
CA THR A 45 7.89 2.52 3.00
C THR A 45 7.18 3.86 2.90
N CYS A 46 7.87 4.97 3.20
CA CYS A 46 7.33 6.32 3.07
C CYS A 46 7.08 6.69 1.60
N GLU A 47 8.04 6.39 0.71
CA GLU A 47 7.91 6.56 -0.74
C GLU A 47 6.69 5.79 -1.28
N LYS A 48 6.49 4.54 -0.86
CA LYS A 48 5.32 3.73 -1.25
C LYS A 48 4.00 4.33 -0.79
N LEU A 49 3.95 4.87 0.44
CA LEU A 49 2.75 5.51 0.98
C LEU A 49 2.44 6.82 0.25
N SER A 50 3.46 7.58 -0.15
CA SER A 50 3.33 8.86 -0.84
C SER A 50 2.54 8.78 -2.16
N THR A 51 2.40 7.59 -2.76
CA THR A 51 1.56 7.39 -3.94
C THR A 51 0.08 7.68 -3.65
N LEU A 52 -0.40 7.43 -2.43
CA LEU A 52 -1.79 7.63 -2.04
C LEU A 52 -2.03 8.89 -1.21
N THR A 53 -1.11 9.24 -0.32
CA THR A 53 -1.31 10.28 0.70
C THR A 53 -1.83 11.62 0.15
N PRO A 54 -1.33 12.15 -0.99
CA PRO A 54 -1.78 13.43 -1.55
C PRO A 54 -3.27 13.47 -1.95
N TYR A 55 -3.89 12.31 -2.15
CA TYR A 55 -5.27 12.19 -2.62
C TYR A 55 -6.25 11.88 -1.48
N LEU A 56 -5.75 11.61 -0.27
CA LEU A 56 -6.57 11.27 0.89
C LEU A 56 -6.79 12.45 1.84
N VAL A 57 -5.99 13.50 1.71
CA VAL A 57 -6.14 14.75 2.45
C VAL A 57 -6.78 15.77 1.52
N ALA A 58 -7.88 16.38 1.96
CA ALA A 58 -8.51 17.47 1.20
C ALA A 58 -7.49 18.60 0.98
N ARG A 59 -7.42 19.12 -0.26
CA ARG A 59 -6.58 20.28 -0.56
C ARG A 59 -7.16 21.48 0.19
N GLN A 60 -6.31 22.16 0.96
CA GLN A 60 -6.62 23.45 1.58
C GLN A 60 -6.68 24.55 0.53
#